data_AF-A0A835CYF8-F1
#
_entry.id   AF-A0A835CYF8-F1
#
_cell.length_a   1.000
_cell.length_b   1.000
_cell.length_c   1.000
_cell.angle_alpha   90.00
_cell.angle_beta   90.00
_cell.angle_gamma   90.00
#
_symmetry.space_group_name_H-M   'P 1'
#
loop_
_entity.id
_entity.type
_entity.pdbx_description
1 polymer ?
#
loop_
_entity_poly.entity_id
_entity_poly.type
_entity_poly.pdbx_seq_one_letter_code
_entity_poly.pdbx_strand_id
1 'polypeptide(L)'
;MRRRRKPNFSFPFMENMSSSSSLSIPQEASNYDELSMQQSLLFSDSLQDLKNLRTQLYSAAEYFELSYTNDDQKQIVVDTLKEYAIKALVNTVDHLGSVTYKVNGLLDEKVDEVSITEFRVSCIEQRLRICQEYIDHEGLSHQSLVIKTPKYHKRYILPGSNTFLFSY
;
A
#
# COMPACT_ATOMS: atom_id res chain seq x y z
N MET A 1 35.93 16.02 59.13
CA MET A 1 34.63 15.91 58.43
C MET A 1 34.81 16.28 56.96
N ARG A 2 35.06 15.33 56.06
CA ARG A 2 35.13 15.58 54.61
C ARG A 2 33.73 15.42 54.01
N ARG A 3 33.17 16.50 53.46
CA ARG A 3 31.88 16.50 52.78
C ARG A 3 31.93 15.57 51.57
N ARG A 4 31.18 14.47 51.60
CA ARG A 4 30.98 13.58 50.46
C ARG A 4 30.16 14.32 49.40
N ARG A 5 30.77 14.62 48.26
CA ARG A 5 30.04 15.08 47.07
C ARG A 5 29.18 13.90 46.59
N LYS A 6 27.88 14.12 46.44
CA LYS A 6 26.98 13.16 45.78
C LYS A 6 27.45 13.03 44.32
N PRO A 7 27.60 11.82 43.77
CA PRO A 7 27.79 11.65 42.34
C PRO A 7 26.52 12.11 41.63
N ASN A 8 26.64 13.13 40.77
CA ASN A 8 25.59 13.51 39.84
C ASN A 8 25.59 12.47 38.71
N PHE A 9 24.74 11.46 38.82
CA PHE A 9 24.45 10.53 37.72
C PHE A 9 23.46 11.20 36.77
N SER A 10 23.94 12.17 36.01
CA SER A 10 23.16 12.77 34.91
C SER A 10 23.42 11.95 33.66
N PHE A 11 22.59 10.93 33.43
CA PHE A 11 22.46 10.36 32.09
C PHE A 11 21.85 11.43 31.16
N PRO A 12 22.17 11.44 29.85
CA PRO A 12 21.49 12.31 28.91
C PRO A 12 19.99 12.00 29.01
N PHE A 13 19.20 13.02 29.33
CA PHE A 13 17.74 12.94 29.25
C PHE A 13 17.38 12.59 27.80
N MET A 14 16.75 11.43 27.58
CA MET A 14 16.11 11.13 26.30
C MET A 14 14.89 12.04 26.19
N GLU A 15 15.14 13.25 25.68
CA GLU A 15 14.12 14.24 25.47
C GLU A 15 13.24 13.80 24.29
N ASN A 16 11.93 13.73 24.54
CA ASN A 16 10.95 13.30 23.56
C ASN A 16 10.79 14.42 22.50
N MET A 17 11.30 14.22 21.29
CA MET A 17 11.10 15.15 20.17
C MET A 17 9.67 14.99 19.65
N SER A 18 8.72 15.62 20.34
CA SER A 18 7.35 15.77 19.84
C SER A 18 7.34 16.73 18.65
N SER A 19 7.37 16.18 17.44
CA SER A 19 7.17 16.94 16.21
C SER A 19 5.70 17.35 16.09
N SER A 20 5.42 18.63 16.38
CA SER A 20 4.11 19.25 16.15
C SER A 20 3.90 19.51 14.67
N SER A 21 2.95 18.82 14.03
CA SER A 21 2.50 19.13 12.67
C SER A 21 1.18 19.91 12.71
N SER A 22 1.24 21.18 12.28
CA SER A 22 0.06 22.00 12.02
C SER A 22 -0.50 21.69 10.63
N LEU A 23 -1.78 21.32 10.55
CA LEU A 23 -2.52 21.08 9.30
C LEU A 23 -3.34 22.30 8.90
N SER A 24 -3.22 22.75 7.63
CA SER A 24 -4.33 23.44 6.94
C SER A 24 -4.11 23.68 5.42
N ILE A 25 -5.14 23.26 4.66
CA ILE A 25 -5.74 23.79 3.39
C ILE A 25 -5.37 23.11 2.04
N PRO A 26 -6.37 22.88 1.14
CA PRO A 26 -6.33 21.88 0.06
C PRO A 26 -6.05 22.47 -1.33
N GLN A 27 -5.26 21.77 -2.16
CA GLN A 27 -5.15 22.08 -3.58
C GLN A 27 -4.93 20.81 -4.44
N GLU A 28 -5.77 20.70 -5.46
CA GLU A 28 -6.03 19.50 -6.27
C GLU A 28 -4.85 19.07 -7.17
N ALA A 29 -4.72 17.75 -7.31
CA ALA A 29 -3.94 16.97 -8.28
C ALA A 29 -2.40 17.05 -8.27
N SER A 30 -1.75 18.19 -7.98
CA SER A 30 -0.27 18.23 -7.90
C SER A 30 0.29 17.92 -6.51
N ASN A 31 -0.56 17.93 -5.49
CA ASN A 31 -0.16 17.83 -4.08
C ASN A 31 -0.03 16.39 -3.59
N TYR A 32 -0.69 15.43 -4.26
CA TYR A 32 -0.71 14.02 -3.82
C TYR A 32 0.69 13.39 -3.81
N ASP A 33 1.46 13.62 -4.89
CA ASP A 33 2.83 13.12 -4.99
C ASP A 33 3.75 13.77 -3.93
N GLU A 34 3.55 15.06 -3.67
CA GLU A 34 4.28 15.80 -2.63
C GLU A 34 3.99 15.28 -1.22
N LEU A 35 2.72 14.96 -0.91
CA LEU A 35 2.33 14.37 0.38
C LEU A 35 2.90 12.97 0.57
N SER A 36 2.85 12.13 -0.47
CA SER A 36 3.43 10.78 -0.48
C SER A 36 4.96 10.84 -0.25
N MET A 37 5.65 11.73 -0.97
CA MET A 37 7.08 11.97 -0.76
C MET A 37 7.37 12.41 0.69
N GLN A 38 6.58 13.33 1.24
CA GLN A 38 6.75 13.79 2.61
C GLN A 38 6.52 12.66 3.64
N GLN A 39 5.52 11.81 3.45
CA GLN A 39 5.29 10.66 4.32
C GLN A 39 6.46 9.66 4.28
N SER A 40 7.01 9.41 3.09
CA SER A 40 8.16 8.53 2.93
C SER A 40 9.41 9.05 3.67
N LEU A 41 9.63 10.36 3.64
CA LEU A 41 10.72 11.02 4.35
C LEU A 41 10.53 10.90 5.88
N LEU A 42 9.33 11.19 6.37
CA LEU A 42 9.00 11.05 7.79
C LEU A 42 9.13 9.61 8.31
N PHE A 43 8.85 8.62 7.46
CA PHE A 43 9.10 7.21 7.77
C PHE A 43 10.59 6.90 7.84
N SER A 44 11.38 7.39 6.88
CA SER A 44 12.85 7.24 6.88
C SER A 44 13.48 7.85 8.14
N ASP A 45 13.06 9.04 8.54
CA ASP A 45 13.55 9.68 9.76
C ASP A 45 13.26 8.82 11.01
N SER A 46 12.07 8.23 11.07
CA SER A 46 11.68 7.36 12.19
C SER A 46 12.51 6.08 12.25
N LEU A 47 12.91 5.53 11.09
CA LEU A 47 13.85 4.41 11.04
C LEU A 47 15.25 4.82 11.49
N GLN A 48 15.66 6.06 11.17
CA GLN A 48 16.94 6.58 11.62
C GLN A 48 16.96 6.78 13.14
N ASP A 49 15.86 7.27 13.72
CA ASP A 49 15.70 7.39 15.17
C ASP A 49 15.76 6.01 15.86
N LEU A 50 15.12 5.00 15.29
CA LEU A 50 15.18 3.62 15.81
C LEU A 50 16.61 3.05 15.75
N LYS A 51 17.38 3.35 14.69
CA LYS A 51 18.81 2.98 14.60
C LYS A 51 19.65 3.70 15.66
N ASN A 52 19.36 4.98 15.91
CA ASN A 52 20.04 5.76 16.93
C ASN A 52 19.74 5.21 18.33
N LEU A 53 18.48 4.90 18.62
CA LEU A 53 18.05 4.26 19.86
C LEU A 53 18.80 2.96 20.09
N ARG A 54 18.87 2.08 19.08
CA ARG A 54 19.65 0.83 19.16
C ARG A 54 21.10 1.08 19.59
N THR A 55 21.77 2.05 18.97
CA THR A 55 23.16 2.39 19.31
C THR A 55 23.27 2.86 20.76
N GLN A 56 22.35 3.71 21.22
CA GLN A 56 22.31 4.20 22.60
C GLN A 56 22.11 3.06 23.60
N LEU A 57 21.24 2.09 23.30
CA LEU A 57 21.02 0.92 24.15
C LEU A 57 22.28 0.06 24.30
N TYR A 58 23.03 -0.15 23.22
CA TYR A 58 24.31 -0.86 23.29
C TYR A 58 25.35 -0.11 24.14
N SER A 59 25.49 1.20 23.94
CA SER A 59 26.41 2.02 24.74
C SER A 59 26.02 2.03 26.23
N ALA A 60 24.72 2.06 26.54
CA ALA A 60 24.25 1.97 27.92
C ALA A 60 24.54 0.58 28.52
N ALA A 61 24.33 -0.49 27.76
CA ALA A 61 24.63 -1.84 28.22
C ALA A 61 26.13 -2.01 28.55
N GLU A 62 27.02 -1.54 27.66
CA GLU A 62 28.47 -1.54 27.89
C GLU A 62 28.84 -0.72 29.13
N TYR A 63 28.23 0.46 29.30
CA TYR A 63 28.43 1.28 30.49
C TYR A 63 28.03 0.55 31.78
N PHE A 64 26.86 -0.08 31.81
CA PHE A 64 26.39 -0.80 32.99
C PHE A 64 27.25 -2.02 33.30
N GLU A 65 27.75 -2.73 32.29
CA GLU A 65 28.71 -3.83 32.47
C GLU A 65 30.02 -3.36 33.10
N LEU A 66 30.60 -2.27 32.57
CA LEU A 66 31.84 -1.69 33.09
C LEU A 66 31.65 -1.15 34.52
N SER A 67 30.53 -0.45 34.77
CA SER A 67 30.19 0.09 36.09
C SER A 67 29.96 -1.02 37.10
N TYR A 68 29.24 -2.08 36.74
CA TYR A 68 29.00 -3.21 37.62
C TYR A 68 30.28 -3.98 37.92
N THR A 69 31.27 -3.99 37.03
CA THR A 69 32.56 -4.65 37.30
C THR A 69 33.45 -3.81 38.22
N ASN A 70 33.55 -2.49 37.98
CA ASN A 70 34.56 -1.63 38.61
C ASN A 70 34.09 -0.82 39.83
N ASP A 71 32.78 -0.59 40.02
CA ASP A 71 32.27 0.24 41.13
C ASP A 71 32.00 -0.60 42.38
N ASP A 72 32.34 -0.11 43.57
CA ASP A 72 32.04 -0.79 44.84
C ASP A 72 30.54 -0.72 45.21
N GLN A 73 29.79 0.24 44.67
CA GLN A 73 28.38 0.49 44.95
C GLN A 73 27.44 -0.39 44.09
N LYS A 74 27.67 -1.70 44.07
CA LYS A 74 26.95 -2.66 43.19
C LYS A 74 25.43 -2.53 43.26
N GLN A 75 24.86 -2.34 44.45
CA GLN A 75 23.41 -2.24 44.62
C GLN A 75 22.83 -1.02 43.89
N ILE A 76 23.52 0.12 43.93
CA ILE A 76 23.10 1.34 43.23
C ILE A 76 23.16 1.13 41.72
N VAL A 77 24.20 0.46 41.21
CA VAL A 77 24.32 0.12 39.79
C VAL A 77 23.17 -0.80 39.35
N VAL A 78 22.83 -1.81 40.15
CA VAL A 78 21.71 -2.73 39.84
C VAL A 78 20.36 -2.00 39.83
N ASP A 79 20.10 -1.14 40.80
CA ASP A 79 18.82 -0.44 40.89
C ASP A 79 18.65 0.56 39.73
N THR A 80 19.71 1.31 39.38
CA THR A 80 19.72 2.20 38.21
C THR A 80 19.60 1.45 36.89
N LEU A 81 20.25 0.29 36.75
CA LEU A 81 20.10 -0.58 35.58
C LEU A 81 18.66 -1.05 35.40
N LYS A 82 17.98 -1.44 36.49
CA LYS A 82 16.56 -1.86 36.43
C LYS A 82 15.66 -0.72 35.95
N GLU A 83 15.84 0.47 36.51
CA GLU A 83 15.08 1.66 36.07
C GLU A 83 15.34 1.98 34.59
N TYR A 84 16.61 1.89 34.16
CA TYR A 84 16.97 2.11 32.76
C TYR A 84 16.37 1.05 31.85
N ALA A 85 16.42 -0.24 32.22
CA ALA A 85 15.88 -1.33 31.42
C ALA A 85 14.37 -1.18 31.19
N ILE A 86 13.62 -0.75 32.22
CA ILE A 86 12.19 -0.45 32.08
C ILE A 86 11.97 0.69 31.08
N LYS A 87 12.71 1.80 31.22
CA LYS A 87 12.62 2.95 30.30
C LYS A 87 13.01 2.59 28.87
N ALA A 88 14.09 1.82 28.70
CA ALA A 88 14.57 1.32 27.41
C ALA A 88 13.51 0.47 26.71
N LEU A 89 12.83 -0.42 27.44
CA LEU A 89 11.73 -1.23 26.93
C LEU A 89 10.57 -0.35 26.46
N VAL A 90 10.09 0.57 27.32
CA VAL A 90 8.98 1.47 26.99
C VAL A 90 9.32 2.32 25.76
N ASN A 91 10.52 2.92 25.71
CA ASN A 91 10.96 3.73 24.58
C ASN A 91 11.05 2.91 23.30
N THR A 92 11.58 1.68 23.36
CA THR A 92 11.67 0.82 22.17
C THR A 92 10.29 0.47 21.63
N VAL A 93 9.35 0.12 22.51
CA VAL A 93 7.96 -0.19 22.13
C VAL A 93 7.28 1.05 21.52
N ASP A 94 7.48 2.23 22.10
CA ASP A 94 6.91 3.49 21.60
C ASP A 94 7.44 3.83 20.19
N HIS A 95 8.78 3.77 20.00
CA HIS A 95 9.39 4.00 18.69
C HIS A 95 8.92 2.98 17.64
N LEU A 96 8.81 1.70 18.01
CA LEU A 96 8.28 0.67 17.11
C LEU A 96 6.80 0.92 16.77
N GLY A 97 6.00 1.37 17.73
CA GLY A 97 4.61 1.76 17.52
C GLY A 97 4.48 2.91 16.51
N SER A 98 5.30 3.96 16.67
CA SER A 98 5.35 5.10 15.74
C SER A 98 5.76 4.70 14.33
N VAL A 99 6.80 3.87 14.20
CA VAL A 99 7.25 3.32 12.90
C VAL A 99 6.13 2.51 12.25
N THR A 100 5.46 1.63 13.01
CA THR A 100 4.35 0.81 12.50
C THR A 100 3.19 1.68 12.02
N TYR A 101 2.83 2.71 12.79
CA TYR A 101 1.78 3.66 12.41
C TYR A 101 2.10 4.36 11.07
N LYS A 102 3.34 4.81 10.88
CA LYS A 102 3.77 5.45 9.62
C LYS A 102 3.77 4.48 8.44
N VAL A 103 4.19 3.23 8.64
CA VAL A 103 4.13 2.19 7.59
C VAL A 103 2.69 1.90 7.20
N ASN A 104 1.78 1.78 8.16
CA ASN A 104 0.36 1.58 7.87
C ASN A 104 -0.22 2.74 7.05
N GLY A 105 0.10 3.99 7.38
CA GLY A 105 -0.34 5.14 6.59
C GLY A 105 0.14 5.09 5.13
N LEU A 106 1.41 4.76 4.90
CA LEU A 106 1.96 4.57 3.56
C LEU A 106 1.30 3.40 2.82
N LEU A 107 0.99 2.31 3.53
CA LEU A 107 0.36 1.12 2.95
C LEU A 107 -1.10 1.41 2.55
N ASP A 108 -1.87 2.03 3.42
CA ASP A 108 -3.28 2.37 3.17
C ASP A 108 -3.40 3.24 1.91
N GLU A 109 -2.53 4.24 1.75
CA GLU A 109 -2.46 5.06 0.54
C GLU A 109 -2.24 4.21 -0.73
N LYS A 110 -1.29 3.25 -0.69
CA LYS A 110 -0.98 2.42 -1.85
C LYS A 110 -2.07 1.39 -2.14
N VAL A 111 -2.77 0.89 -1.13
CA VAL A 111 -3.92 -0.01 -1.30
C VAL A 111 -5.05 0.70 -2.03
N ASP A 112 -5.33 1.96 -1.67
CA ASP A 112 -6.35 2.77 -2.37
C ASP A 112 -5.94 3.02 -3.82
N GLU A 113 -4.68 3.38 -4.07
CA GLU A 113 -4.14 3.60 -5.42
C GLU A 113 -4.26 2.33 -6.30
N VAL A 114 -3.88 1.17 -5.76
CA VAL A 114 -4.02 -0.12 -6.45
C VAL A 114 -5.50 -0.41 -6.76
N SER A 115 -6.40 -0.18 -5.82
CA SER A 115 -7.84 -0.41 -6.01
C SER A 115 -8.42 0.46 -7.15
N ILE A 116 -8.02 1.74 -7.21
CA ILE A 116 -8.42 2.65 -8.28
C ILE A 116 -7.88 2.18 -9.64
N THR A 117 -6.62 1.76 -9.70
CA THR A 117 -6.02 1.29 -10.95
C THR A 117 -6.64 -0.03 -11.42
N GLU A 118 -6.93 -0.96 -10.52
CA GLU A 118 -7.64 -2.22 -10.82
C GLU A 118 -9.03 -1.96 -11.42
N PHE A 119 -9.78 -1.00 -10.85
CA PHE A 119 -11.07 -0.60 -11.40
C PHE A 119 -10.94 -0.04 -12.84
N ARG A 120 -9.94 0.81 -13.09
CA ARG A 120 -9.68 1.36 -14.43
C ARG A 120 -9.31 0.27 -15.43
N VAL A 121 -8.48 -0.70 -15.03
CA VAL A 121 -8.12 -1.86 -15.86
C VAL A 121 -9.36 -2.68 -16.18
N SER A 122 -10.18 -3.00 -15.18
CA SER A 122 -11.43 -3.76 -15.37
C SER A 122 -12.39 -3.08 -16.35
N CYS A 123 -12.50 -1.75 -16.30
CA CYS A 123 -13.29 -0.97 -17.26
C CYS A 123 -12.75 -1.09 -18.69
N ILE A 124 -11.42 -1.02 -18.86
CA ILE A 124 -10.78 -1.21 -20.17
C ILE A 124 -11.03 -2.62 -20.71
N GLU A 125 -10.86 -3.65 -19.87
CA GLU A 125 -11.12 -5.04 -20.25
C GLU A 125 -12.58 -5.26 -20.67
N GLN A 126 -13.53 -4.69 -19.95
CA GLN A 126 -14.94 -4.78 -20.30
C GLN A 126 -15.22 -4.13 -21.66
N ARG A 127 -14.65 -2.94 -21.91
CA ARG A 127 -14.78 -2.25 -23.21
C ARG A 127 -14.18 -3.08 -24.34
N LEU A 128 -13.01 -3.68 -24.12
CA LEU A 128 -12.38 -4.57 -25.11
C LEU A 128 -13.23 -5.79 -25.40
N ARG A 129 -13.82 -6.44 -24.38
CA ARG A 129 -14.76 -7.55 -24.57
C ARG A 129 -15.96 -7.15 -25.43
N ILE A 130 -16.59 -6.01 -25.14
CA ILE A 130 -17.74 -5.51 -25.91
C ILE A 130 -17.34 -5.24 -27.38
N CYS A 131 -16.17 -4.63 -27.62
CA CYS A 131 -15.67 -4.42 -28.98
C CYS A 131 -15.46 -5.75 -29.72
N GLN A 132 -14.90 -6.76 -29.05
CA GLN A 132 -14.70 -8.08 -29.65
C GLN A 132 -16.03 -8.75 -30.01
N GLU A 133 -17.00 -8.76 -29.09
CA GLU A 133 -18.34 -9.29 -29.34
C GLU A 133 -19.01 -8.60 -30.54
N TYR A 134 -18.82 -7.29 -30.67
CA TYR A 134 -19.35 -6.53 -31.80
C TYR A 134 -18.71 -6.93 -33.13
N ILE A 135 -17.37 -7.07 -33.17
CA ILE A 135 -16.62 -7.53 -34.35
C ILE A 135 -17.06 -8.94 -34.75
N ASP A 136 -17.19 -9.85 -33.78
CA ASP A 136 -17.60 -11.24 -34.03
C ASP A 136 -19.03 -11.29 -34.59
N HIS A 137 -19.94 -10.49 -34.04
CA HIS A 137 -21.32 -10.39 -34.53
C HIS A 137 -21.39 -9.84 -35.96
N GLU A 138 -20.65 -8.78 -36.29
CA GLU A 138 -20.58 -8.27 -37.67
C GLU A 138 -19.98 -9.30 -38.64
N GLY A 139 -18.94 -10.01 -38.21
CA GLY A 139 -18.33 -11.10 -38.99
C GLY A 139 -19.32 -12.21 -39.34
N LEU A 140 -20.12 -12.66 -38.36
CA LEU A 140 -21.16 -13.67 -38.55
C LEU A 140 -22.28 -13.18 -39.49
N SER A 141 -22.71 -11.92 -39.33
CA SER A 141 -23.72 -11.29 -40.20
C SER A 141 -23.25 -11.25 -41.66
N HIS A 142 -22.00 -10.86 -41.90
CA HIS A 142 -21.41 -10.86 -43.24
C HIS A 142 -21.35 -12.26 -43.86
N GLN A 143 -20.98 -13.29 -43.09
CA GLN A 143 -20.99 -14.68 -43.59
C GLN A 143 -22.40 -15.13 -43.98
N SER A 144 -23.42 -14.79 -43.18
CA SER A 144 -24.81 -15.15 -43.49
C SER A 144 -25.33 -14.47 -44.77
N LEU A 145 -24.95 -13.21 -45.03
CA LEU A 145 -25.38 -12.48 -46.23
C LEU A 145 -24.78 -13.04 -47.53
N VAL A 146 -23.60 -13.66 -47.45
CA VAL A 146 -22.94 -14.30 -48.61
C VAL A 146 -23.62 -15.62 -49.02
N ILE A 147 -24.39 -16.24 -48.11
CA ILE A 147 -25.14 -17.47 -48.41
C ILE A 147 -26.37 -17.12 -49.26
N LYS A 148 -26.25 -17.28 -50.58
CA LYS A 148 -27.39 -17.19 -51.49
C LYS A 148 -28.31 -18.39 -51.31
N THR A 149 -29.37 -18.25 -50.52
CA THR A 149 -30.45 -19.25 -50.48
C THR A 149 -31.20 -19.26 -51.81
N PRO A 150 -31.22 -20.38 -52.56
CA PRO A 150 -31.97 -20.47 -53.79
C PRO A 150 -33.48 -20.42 -53.50
N LYS A 151 -34.18 -19.49 -54.14
CA LYS A 151 -35.63 -19.32 -54.00
C LYS A 151 -36.34 -20.29 -54.95
N TYR A 152 -36.51 -21.54 -54.54
CA TYR A 152 -37.24 -22.53 -55.34
C TYR A 152 -38.74 -22.23 -55.33
N HIS A 153 -39.32 -22.02 -56.50
CA HIS A 153 -40.76 -21.91 -56.68
C HIS A 153 -41.34 -23.31 -56.85
N LYS A 154 -42.32 -23.71 -56.03
CA LYS A 154 -43.06 -24.97 -56.21
C LYS A 154 -43.91 -24.86 -57.48
N ARG A 155 -43.44 -25.43 -58.59
CA ARG A 155 -44.26 -25.65 -59.79
C ARG A 155 -44.88 -27.04 -59.72
N TYR A 156 -46.19 -27.11 -59.53
CA TYR A 156 -46.93 -28.34 -59.80
C TYR A 156 -47.13 -28.42 -61.32
N ILE A 157 -46.46 -29.38 -61.96
CA ILE A 157 -46.75 -29.74 -63.35
C ILE A 157 -47.95 -30.66 -63.29
N LEU A 158 -49.10 -30.20 -63.79
CA LEU A 158 -50.29 -31.04 -63.96
C LEU A 158 -50.16 -31.79 -65.30
N PRO A 159 -50.00 -33.12 -65.32
CA PRO A 159 -49.92 -33.87 -66.56
C PRO A 159 -51.34 -34.08 -67.11
N GLY A 160 -51.62 -33.47 -68.26
CA GLY A 160 -52.72 -33.88 -69.13
C GLY A 160 -53.93 -32.95 -69.16
N SER A 161 -53.99 -32.14 -70.22
CA SER A 161 -55.26 -31.75 -70.84
C SER A 161 -55.01 -31.50 -72.32
N ASN A 162 -55.14 -32.58 -73.10
CA ASN A 162 -55.19 -32.54 -74.56
C ASN A 162 -56.47 -31.84 -75.04
N THR A 163 -56.38 -31.18 -76.20
CA THR A 163 -57.45 -30.80 -77.16
C THR A 163 -58.47 -29.76 -76.65
N PHE A 164 -58.74 -28.66 -77.35
CA PHE A 164 -59.44 -28.60 -78.64
C PHE A 164 -59.03 -27.41 -79.53
N LEU A 165 -59.11 -27.66 -80.85
CA LEU A 165 -59.12 -26.72 -81.99
C LEU A 165 -60.13 -25.58 -81.81
N PHE A 166 -59.82 -24.37 -82.28
CA PHE A 166 -60.28 -23.84 -83.57
C PHE A 166 -59.62 -22.49 -83.88
N SER A 167 -59.20 -22.40 -85.14
CA SER A 167 -58.82 -21.20 -85.88
C SER A 167 -60.00 -20.26 -86.11
N TYR A 168 -59.76 -18.96 -86.13
CA TYR A 168 -60.14 -18.03 -87.21
C TYR A 168 -59.20 -16.83 -87.23
#